data_AF-A0A7L5UHD3-F1
#
_entry.id   AF-A0A7L5UHD3-F1
#
_cell.length_a   1.000
_cell.length_b   1.000
_cell.length_c   1.000
_cell.angle_alpha   90.00
_cell.angle_beta   90.00
_cell.angle_gamma   90.00
#
_symmetry.space_group_name_H-M   'P 1'
#
loop_
_entity.id
_entity.type
_entity.pdbx_description
1 polymer ?
#
loop_
_entity_poly.entity_id
_entity_poly.type
_entity_poly.pdbx_seq_one_letter_code
_entity_poly.pdbx_strand_id
1 'polypeptide(L)'
;MSQTLNYVLGTDRRALVEDVQNFRIDFSGTKNWVQARQYEAGMRQVFVNIKHEDGTPLDLTGSNVYFEGWLPEHSTDDYRVIDNHGFVPIDPQSGKFRYDFPAQAFAIAGSYRQAFFRIVKDGKSVATLEFDLEVLADKVIGGLVPRDYISPLEDLLDQALQDFKDKSTSFDQILSDLKKQFADTIADLNKQGMQVTTLLTDLQSQIEALTEKEKQAGLFTQAEAQAIENTITQQLSDTETKLNEKINNFGAINVDESAISGGFVKDYFKPEIARVKSELQSGLFTFTQMNDTHWETITRVKPEAYRSLNHVKNALAFSDVSDLIVLNGDNTNSDTASLDGVKHDIQTLTNVFFDEVTDGKADRFIGLGNHDDGSTRREYQLNRFLAQDNYLHDAYFRKAYRTDQLLNGETRDNGSIYFYKDYPEKKIRFILINTNDIAEGVLDNSGSQKFDRWGTHTVRQEQMNWLYNVALANVPADYHVVVMGHTPLNANANGGWHDGIKNNDTIGYHNLTLVADLLCAFRDGSKVELNSTEANFPLNLEADFTKQGTRNLVGYFCGHTHQDEITTYNGLSIVEVACSVFYNNFKSRFVDTPSEDGFAIVQVDTVNRKAHIHGFGYSQSRSVSY
;
A
#
# COMPACT_ATOMS: atom_id res chain seq x y z
N MET A 1 -60.47 69.97 10.33
CA MET A 1 -59.40 70.93 10.68
C MET A 1 -58.35 70.14 11.45
N SER A 2 -57.13 70.01 10.94
CA SER A 2 -56.04 69.35 11.66
C SER A 2 -55.50 70.27 12.75
N GLN A 3 -55.28 69.74 13.95
CA GLN A 3 -54.80 70.52 15.08
C GLN A 3 -53.28 70.71 14.99
N THR A 4 -52.78 71.87 15.43
CA THR A 4 -51.34 72.16 15.46
C THR A 4 -50.87 72.31 16.91
N LEU A 5 -50.00 71.41 17.35
CA LEU A 5 -49.39 71.40 18.68
C LEU A 5 -48.05 72.12 18.63
N ASN A 6 -47.81 73.03 19.57
CA ASN A 6 -46.59 73.84 19.60
C ASN A 6 -45.85 73.62 20.91
N TYR A 7 -44.60 73.19 20.81
CA TYR A 7 -43.75 72.85 21.95
C TYR A 7 -42.53 73.74 22.03
N VAL A 8 -42.17 74.11 23.26
CA VAL A 8 -40.90 74.74 23.61
C VAL A 8 -40.20 73.83 24.62
N LEU A 9 -39.11 73.20 24.22
CA LEU A 9 -38.32 72.29 25.04
C LEU A 9 -37.54 73.06 26.09
N GLY A 10 -37.66 72.64 27.34
CA GLY A 10 -37.01 73.25 28.52
C GLY A 10 -38.01 73.89 29.49
N THR A 11 -39.11 74.47 28.98
CA THR A 11 -40.22 74.95 29.81
C THR A 11 -41.00 73.78 30.38
N ASP A 12 -40.66 73.43 31.61
CA ASP A 12 -41.13 72.24 32.30
C ASP A 12 -42.44 72.47 33.08
N ARG A 13 -43.46 71.64 32.82
CA ARG A 13 -44.69 71.54 33.62
C ARG A 13 -44.76 70.21 34.39
N ARG A 14 -43.65 69.65 34.87
CA ARG A 14 -43.63 68.45 35.75
C ARG A 14 -44.40 68.60 37.09
N ALA A 15 -45.00 69.75 37.38
CA ALA A 15 -45.87 69.97 38.55
C ALA A 15 -47.31 69.40 38.40
N LEU A 16 -47.62 68.65 37.33
CA LEU A 16 -48.99 68.24 37.00
C LEU A 16 -49.44 66.87 37.57
N VAL A 17 -48.64 66.25 38.45
CA VAL A 17 -49.00 64.97 39.09
C VAL A 17 -48.82 65.07 40.60
N GLU A 18 -49.89 65.36 41.34
CA GLU A 18 -49.90 65.29 42.82
C GLU A 18 -50.07 63.85 43.34
N ASP A 19 -50.72 62.98 42.55
CA ASP A 19 -50.95 61.56 42.87
C ASP A 19 -50.23 60.65 41.86
N VAL A 20 -49.06 60.18 42.26
CA VAL A 20 -48.18 59.32 41.46
C VAL A 20 -48.74 57.89 41.29
N GLN A 21 -49.76 57.49 42.06
CA GLN A 21 -50.36 56.15 42.01
C GLN A 21 -51.54 56.08 41.03
N ASN A 22 -52.36 57.13 40.96
CA ASN A 22 -53.50 57.19 40.02
C ASN A 22 -53.19 57.96 38.72
N PHE A 23 -51.99 58.53 38.59
CA PHE A 23 -51.43 59.20 37.40
C PHE A 23 -52.46 59.93 36.54
N ARG A 24 -53.18 60.88 37.14
CA ARG A 24 -54.07 61.81 36.44
C ARG A 24 -53.37 63.15 36.30
N ILE A 25 -52.99 63.48 35.07
CA ILE A 25 -52.39 64.78 34.74
C ILE A 25 -53.50 65.84 34.78
N ASP A 26 -53.34 66.89 35.59
CA ASP A 26 -54.26 68.04 35.53
C ASP A 26 -53.95 68.89 34.29
N PHE A 27 -54.80 68.80 33.28
CA PHE A 27 -54.63 69.55 32.04
C PHE A 27 -55.19 70.99 32.10
N SER A 28 -55.63 71.48 33.28
CA SER A 28 -56.16 72.84 33.42
C SER A 28 -55.13 73.90 32.97
N GLY A 29 -55.46 74.64 31.91
CA GLY A 29 -54.58 75.64 31.31
C GLY A 29 -53.51 75.10 30.33
N THR A 30 -53.68 73.89 29.79
CA THR A 30 -52.85 73.32 28.72
C THR A 30 -53.18 73.94 27.35
N LYS A 31 -52.14 74.30 26.57
CA LYS A 31 -52.33 74.91 25.23
C LYS A 31 -52.39 73.88 24.10
N ASN A 32 -51.83 72.69 24.30
CA ASN A 32 -51.79 71.61 23.32
C ASN A 32 -52.78 70.52 23.75
N TRP A 33 -53.88 70.41 23.03
CA TRP A 33 -54.88 69.36 23.19
C TRP A 33 -55.18 68.76 21.83
N VAL A 34 -55.79 67.58 21.81
CA VAL A 34 -56.26 66.87 20.63
C VAL A 34 -57.62 66.28 20.99
N GLN A 35 -58.58 66.36 20.08
CA GLN A 35 -59.85 65.67 20.22
C GLN A 35 -60.15 64.92 18.93
N ALA A 36 -60.60 63.68 19.07
CA ALA A 36 -61.02 62.82 17.97
C ALA A 36 -62.27 62.05 18.37
N ARG A 37 -62.96 61.44 17.41
CA ARG A 37 -64.05 60.49 17.68
C ARG A 37 -63.62 59.07 17.34
N GLN A 38 -64.16 58.08 18.05
CA GLN A 38 -63.96 56.68 17.69
C GLN A 38 -64.24 56.48 16.19
N TYR A 39 -63.46 55.62 15.52
CA TYR A 39 -63.58 55.26 14.10
C TYR A 39 -63.23 56.33 13.05
N GLU A 40 -62.87 57.57 13.42
CA GLU A 40 -62.50 58.60 12.42
C GLU A 40 -61.20 58.26 11.70
N ALA A 41 -61.18 57.91 10.41
CA ALA A 41 -59.92 57.54 9.73
C ALA A 41 -59.16 58.71 9.08
N GLY A 42 -59.84 59.77 8.66
CA GLY A 42 -59.27 60.83 7.81
C GLY A 42 -58.82 62.12 8.53
N MET A 43 -59.15 62.32 9.82
CA MET A 43 -58.77 63.50 10.61
C MET A 43 -57.83 63.19 11.78
N ARG A 44 -57.19 62.01 11.79
CA ARG A 44 -56.25 61.53 12.81
C ARG A 44 -54.87 62.18 12.75
N GLN A 45 -54.78 63.38 12.20
CA GLN A 45 -53.51 64.02 11.90
C GLN A 45 -53.31 65.25 12.76
N VAL A 46 -52.16 65.31 13.44
CA VAL A 46 -51.73 66.51 14.13
C VAL A 46 -50.43 67.01 13.52
N PHE A 47 -50.32 68.33 13.39
CA PHE A 47 -49.08 68.96 13.01
C PHE A 47 -48.38 69.42 14.28
N VAL A 48 -47.09 69.15 14.39
CA VAL A 48 -46.33 69.44 15.60
C VAL A 48 -45.16 70.32 15.23
N ASN A 49 -45.00 71.43 15.94
CA ASN A 49 -43.86 72.32 15.83
C ASN A 49 -43.09 72.33 17.16
N ILE A 50 -41.77 72.18 17.10
CA ILE A 50 -40.91 72.13 18.29
C ILE A 50 -39.79 73.17 18.18
N LYS A 51 -39.58 73.89 19.27
CA LYS A 51 -38.48 74.85 19.45
C LYS A 51 -37.76 74.63 20.78
N HIS A 52 -36.54 75.13 20.90
CA HIS A 52 -35.82 75.29 22.16
C HIS A 52 -36.32 76.53 22.92
N GLU A 53 -35.97 76.67 24.22
CA GLU A 53 -36.34 77.83 25.05
C GLU A 53 -35.91 79.18 24.44
N ASP A 54 -34.76 79.20 23.76
CA ASP A 54 -34.23 80.37 23.07
C ASP A 54 -34.98 80.74 21.77
N GLY A 55 -36.00 79.94 21.41
CA GLY A 55 -36.85 80.13 20.26
C GLY A 55 -36.32 79.51 18.95
N THR A 56 -35.13 78.88 18.97
CA THR A 56 -34.57 78.19 17.80
C THR A 56 -35.31 76.86 17.53
N PRO A 57 -35.43 76.41 16.26
CA PRO A 57 -36.06 75.13 15.94
C PRO A 57 -35.24 73.92 16.43
N LEU A 58 -35.92 72.82 16.80
CA LEU A 58 -35.25 71.55 17.10
C LEU A 58 -35.05 70.72 15.81
N ASP A 59 -33.82 70.34 15.48
CA ASP A 59 -33.55 69.46 14.33
C ASP A 59 -33.92 67.98 14.61
N LEU A 60 -34.91 67.48 13.87
CA LEU A 60 -35.44 66.12 13.93
C LEU A 60 -34.79 65.18 12.90
N THR A 61 -33.81 65.64 12.11
CA THR A 61 -33.16 64.82 11.08
C THR A 61 -32.59 63.53 11.68
N GLY A 62 -32.96 62.39 11.09
CA GLY A 62 -32.58 61.04 11.54
C GLY A 62 -33.32 60.55 12.79
N SER A 63 -34.33 61.28 13.26
CA SER A 63 -35.18 60.84 14.37
C SER A 63 -36.42 60.10 13.86
N ASN A 64 -36.96 59.22 14.69
CA ASN A 64 -38.34 58.75 14.58
C ASN A 64 -39.16 59.32 15.74
N VAL A 65 -40.47 59.42 15.58
CA VAL A 65 -41.37 59.86 16.65
C VAL A 65 -42.37 58.76 16.93
N TYR A 66 -42.52 58.44 18.21
CA TYR A 66 -43.42 57.41 18.69
C TYR A 66 -44.59 58.13 19.36
N PHE A 67 -45.81 57.70 19.06
CA PHE A 67 -46.94 58.02 19.91
C PHE A 67 -47.08 56.97 21.00
N GLU A 68 -47.00 57.41 22.26
CA GLU A 68 -47.20 56.58 23.44
C GLU A 68 -48.40 57.10 24.21
N GLY A 69 -49.38 56.23 24.44
CA GLY A 69 -50.65 56.58 25.03
C GLY A 69 -51.19 55.53 25.99
N TRP A 70 -51.70 55.98 27.13
CA TRP A 70 -52.49 55.18 28.05
C TRP A 70 -53.96 55.57 27.88
N LEU A 71 -54.74 54.65 27.31
CA LEU A 71 -56.12 54.90 26.90
C LEU A 71 -57.01 55.22 28.12
N PRO A 72 -58.19 55.83 27.88
CA PRO A 72 -59.18 56.02 28.93
C PRO A 72 -59.49 54.72 29.67
N GLU A 73 -59.87 54.83 30.94
CA GLU A 73 -60.25 53.69 31.77
C GLU A 73 -61.38 52.89 31.11
N HIS A 74 -61.21 51.57 31.00
CA HIS A 74 -62.19 50.68 30.40
C HIS A 74 -62.58 49.59 31.40
N SER A 75 -63.83 49.15 31.34
CA SER A 75 -64.42 48.28 32.37
C SER A 75 -63.80 46.88 32.48
N THR A 76 -62.98 46.48 31.50
CA THR A 76 -62.41 45.13 31.41
C THR A 76 -60.91 45.07 31.66
N ASP A 77 -60.16 46.05 31.16
CA ASP A 77 -58.71 46.10 31.28
C ASP A 77 -58.17 47.49 30.90
N ASP A 78 -56.89 47.70 31.15
CA ASP A 78 -56.15 48.90 30.77
C ASP A 78 -55.35 48.68 29.50
N TYR A 79 -55.56 49.54 28.51
CA TYR A 79 -54.94 49.40 27.19
C TYR A 79 -53.95 50.52 26.89
N ARG A 80 -52.90 50.17 26.13
CA ARG A 80 -51.82 51.07 25.74
C ARG A 80 -51.62 51.06 24.24
N VAL A 81 -51.19 52.20 23.72
CA VAL A 81 -50.76 52.36 22.34
C VAL A 81 -49.30 52.80 22.35
N ILE A 82 -48.47 52.06 21.65
CA ILE A 82 -47.09 52.41 21.30
C ILE A 82 -46.98 52.28 19.79
N ASP A 83 -47.08 53.40 19.11
CA ASP A 83 -47.08 53.47 17.66
C ASP A 83 -45.82 54.20 17.18
N ASN A 84 -45.17 53.65 16.16
CA ASN A 84 -44.04 54.27 15.48
C ASN A 84 -44.27 54.40 13.96
N HIS A 85 -45.44 54.01 13.46
CA HIS A 85 -45.79 54.07 12.04
C HIS A 85 -46.35 55.46 11.67
N GLY A 86 -46.91 56.19 12.63
CA GLY A 86 -47.60 57.47 12.39
C GLY A 86 -46.71 58.69 12.11
N PHE A 87 -45.39 58.61 12.32
CA PHE A 87 -44.51 59.76 12.12
C PHE A 87 -44.28 60.10 10.64
N VAL A 88 -44.63 61.33 10.26
CA VAL A 88 -44.42 61.85 8.91
C VAL A 88 -43.59 63.14 8.98
N PRO A 89 -42.31 63.11 8.59
CA PRO A 89 -41.47 64.31 8.57
C PRO A 89 -42.02 65.33 7.57
N ILE A 90 -42.22 66.57 8.01
CA ILE A 90 -42.69 67.67 7.14
C ILE A 90 -41.55 68.65 6.85
N ASP A 91 -40.90 69.13 7.92
CA ASP A 91 -39.69 69.95 7.86
C ASP A 91 -38.83 69.64 9.10
N PRO A 92 -38.09 68.52 9.07
CA PRO A 92 -37.36 68.01 10.23
C PRO A 92 -36.31 68.99 10.77
N GLN A 93 -35.60 69.70 9.89
CA GLN A 93 -34.58 70.68 10.28
C GLN A 93 -35.19 71.85 11.06
N SER A 94 -36.45 72.20 10.78
CA SER A 94 -37.19 73.24 11.51
C SER A 94 -38.10 72.70 12.62
N GLY A 95 -37.92 71.43 13.04
CA GLY A 95 -38.69 70.85 14.14
C GLY A 95 -40.16 70.62 13.86
N LYS A 96 -40.52 70.34 12.60
CA LYS A 96 -41.92 70.16 12.19
C LYS A 96 -42.20 68.77 11.64
N PHE A 97 -43.25 68.15 12.16
CA PHE A 97 -43.76 66.88 11.65
C PHE A 97 -45.28 66.82 11.69
N ARG A 98 -45.82 65.87 10.94
CA ARG A 98 -47.20 65.44 11.04
C ARG A 98 -47.21 64.08 11.71
N TYR A 99 -48.15 63.84 12.60
CA TYR A 99 -48.39 62.51 13.15
C TYR A 99 -49.75 62.01 12.73
N ASP A 100 -49.78 60.82 12.14
CA ASP A 100 -50.98 60.10 11.73
C ASP A 100 -51.28 59.01 12.74
N PHE A 101 -52.25 59.23 13.62
CA PHE A 101 -52.54 58.25 14.67
C PHE A 101 -53.15 56.95 14.10
N PRO A 102 -52.84 55.79 14.71
CA PRO A 102 -53.46 54.52 14.33
C PRO A 102 -54.93 54.50 14.79
N ALA A 103 -55.76 53.63 14.19
CA ALA A 103 -57.17 53.51 14.58
C ALA A 103 -57.35 53.12 16.06
N GLN A 104 -56.41 52.33 16.55
CA GLN A 104 -56.32 51.77 17.88
C GLN A 104 -56.19 52.87 18.94
N ALA A 105 -55.62 54.04 18.59
CA ALA A 105 -55.59 55.21 19.46
C ALA A 105 -56.98 55.82 19.74
N PHE A 106 -58.03 55.37 19.05
CA PHE A 106 -59.38 55.87 19.24
C PHE A 106 -60.36 54.75 19.60
N ALA A 107 -59.86 53.66 20.20
CA ALA A 107 -60.67 52.49 20.54
C ALA A 107 -61.64 52.74 21.69
N ILE A 108 -61.26 53.57 22.67
CA ILE A 108 -62.05 53.81 23.89
C ILE A 108 -62.39 55.29 23.98
N ALA A 109 -63.66 55.58 24.22
CA ALA A 109 -64.12 56.95 24.45
C ALA A 109 -63.78 57.43 25.87
N GLY A 110 -63.40 58.70 26.00
CA GLY A 110 -62.99 59.36 27.23
C GLY A 110 -61.68 60.11 27.08
N SER A 111 -61.24 60.75 28.16
CA SER A 111 -59.93 61.40 28.23
C SER A 111 -58.82 60.36 28.42
N TYR A 112 -57.76 60.48 27.64
CA TYR A 112 -56.54 59.70 27.85
C TYR A 112 -55.99 59.96 29.24
N ARG A 113 -55.47 58.90 29.86
CA ARG A 113 -54.75 59.02 31.14
C ARG A 113 -53.39 59.66 30.94
N GLN A 114 -52.74 59.34 29.83
CA GLN A 114 -51.51 59.98 29.39
C GLN A 114 -51.39 59.86 27.87
N ALA A 115 -50.97 60.94 27.20
CA ALA A 115 -50.67 60.94 25.78
C ALA A 115 -49.45 61.80 25.52
N PHE A 116 -48.45 61.25 24.84
CA PHE A 116 -47.26 62.00 24.48
C PHE A 116 -46.58 61.45 23.23
N PHE A 117 -45.82 62.33 22.59
CA PHE A 117 -44.85 61.90 21.59
C PHE A 117 -43.50 61.67 22.25
N ARG A 118 -42.84 60.56 21.92
CA ARG A 118 -41.43 60.33 22.24
C ARG A 118 -40.60 60.51 20.97
N ILE A 119 -39.65 61.43 21.02
CA ILE A 119 -38.66 61.58 19.95
C ILE A 119 -37.54 60.57 20.22
N VAL A 120 -37.27 59.71 19.24
CA VAL A 120 -36.25 58.67 19.32
C VAL A 120 -35.20 58.93 18.25
N LYS A 121 -33.93 58.98 18.64
CA LYS A 121 -32.80 59.10 17.71
C LYS A 121 -31.75 58.07 18.09
N ASP A 122 -31.25 57.33 17.10
CA ASP A 122 -30.29 56.24 17.29
C ASP A 122 -30.74 55.23 18.37
N GLY A 123 -32.04 54.93 18.40
CA GLY A 123 -32.65 54.01 19.38
C GLY A 123 -32.78 54.55 20.81
N LYS A 124 -32.45 55.82 21.05
CA LYS A 124 -32.53 56.46 22.38
C LYS A 124 -33.66 57.47 22.44
N SER A 125 -34.36 57.51 23.58
CA SER A 125 -35.34 58.56 23.89
C SER A 125 -34.64 59.90 24.07
N VAL A 126 -34.93 60.86 23.20
CA VAL A 126 -34.31 62.20 23.19
C VAL A 126 -35.19 63.23 23.90
N ALA A 127 -36.50 63.20 23.66
CA ALA A 127 -37.46 64.11 24.30
C ALA A 127 -38.86 63.49 24.34
N THR A 128 -39.70 63.98 25.26
CA THR A 128 -41.13 63.65 25.32
C THR A 128 -41.98 64.91 25.25
N LEU A 129 -43.11 64.84 24.54
CA LEU A 129 -43.99 65.96 24.25
C LEU A 129 -45.42 65.59 24.65
N GLU A 130 -45.83 65.95 25.87
CA GLU A 130 -47.16 65.60 26.39
C GLU A 130 -48.27 66.50 25.81
N PHE A 131 -49.47 65.96 25.67
CA PHE A 131 -50.67 66.71 25.30
C PHE A 131 -51.91 66.04 25.88
N ASP A 132 -53.00 66.81 25.98
CA ASP A 132 -54.31 66.27 26.32
C ASP A 132 -54.94 65.60 25.09
N LEU A 133 -55.52 64.42 25.25
CA LEU A 133 -56.20 63.69 24.18
C LEU A 133 -57.56 63.18 24.63
N GLU A 134 -58.63 63.67 24.01
CA GLU A 134 -59.99 63.23 24.30
C GLU A 134 -60.60 62.47 23.11
N VAL A 135 -61.19 61.31 23.39
CA VAL A 135 -61.89 60.50 22.40
C VAL A 135 -63.39 60.57 22.64
N LEU A 136 -64.13 61.16 21.71
CA LEU A 136 -65.58 61.22 21.76
C LEU A 136 -66.18 59.85 21.38
N ALA A 137 -67.20 59.41 22.11
CA ALA A 137 -67.92 58.18 21.82
C ALA A 137 -68.63 58.25 20.46
N ASP A 138 -68.52 57.19 19.66
CA ASP A 138 -69.41 56.96 18.53
C ASP A 138 -70.48 55.95 18.95
N LYS A 139 -71.75 56.35 18.91
CA LYS A 139 -72.88 55.49 19.29
C LYS A 139 -73.56 54.85 18.08
N VAL A 140 -73.08 55.10 16.87
CA VAL A 140 -73.67 54.63 15.61
C VAL A 140 -72.91 53.43 15.06
N ILE A 141 -71.58 53.45 15.13
CA ILE A 141 -70.70 52.37 14.67
C ILE A 141 -70.06 51.68 15.86
N GLY A 142 -70.12 50.35 15.91
CA GLY A 142 -69.41 49.53 16.89
C GLY A 142 -68.54 48.48 16.18
N GLY A 143 -67.42 48.09 16.79
CA GLY A 143 -66.59 46.98 16.29
C GLY A 143 -65.08 47.10 16.52
N LEU A 144 -64.54 48.25 16.93
CA LEU A 144 -63.13 48.32 17.34
C LEU A 144 -63.02 47.76 18.76
N VAL A 145 -62.35 46.62 18.89
CA VAL A 145 -62.10 46.00 20.20
C VAL A 145 -60.82 46.61 20.77
N PRO A 146 -60.85 47.22 21.96
CA PRO A 146 -59.64 47.72 22.62
C PRO A 146 -58.65 46.58 22.87
N ARG A 147 -57.39 46.83 22.52
CA ARG A 147 -56.25 45.95 22.78
C ARG A 147 -55.00 46.80 22.89
N ASP A 148 -53.96 46.24 23.51
CA ASP A 148 -52.63 46.82 23.36
C ASP A 148 -52.24 46.82 21.89
N TYR A 149 -51.74 47.96 21.42
CA TYR A 149 -51.26 48.14 20.06
C TYR A 149 -49.80 48.60 20.12
N ILE A 150 -48.91 47.71 19.70
CA ILE A 150 -47.46 47.93 19.72
C ILE A 150 -46.96 47.65 18.30
N SER A 151 -46.90 48.68 17.46
CA SER A 151 -46.61 48.50 16.03
C SER A 151 -45.26 47.83 15.72
N PRO A 152 -44.15 48.07 16.47
CA PRO A 152 -42.89 47.35 16.22
C PRO A 152 -42.97 45.83 16.46
N LEU A 153 -43.89 45.37 17.32
CA LEU A 153 -44.08 43.95 17.58
C LEU A 153 -44.89 43.28 16.47
N GLU A 154 -45.86 43.98 15.89
CA GLU A 154 -46.64 43.49 14.74
C GLU A 154 -45.73 43.25 13.52
N ASP A 155 -44.81 44.18 13.23
CA ASP A 155 -43.83 44.04 12.15
C ASP A 155 -42.95 42.78 12.31
N LEU A 156 -42.50 42.52 13.55
CA LEU A 156 -41.68 41.34 13.87
C LEU A 156 -42.46 40.03 13.66
N LEU A 157 -43.73 40.01 14.06
CA LEU A 157 -44.59 38.84 13.91
C LEU A 157 -44.91 38.55 12.44
N ASP A 158 -45.16 39.58 11.64
CA ASP A 158 -45.42 39.43 10.21
C ASP A 158 -44.19 38.94 9.45
N GLN A 159 -43.00 39.44 9.81
CA GLN A 159 -41.74 38.95 9.23
C GLN A 159 -41.49 37.47 9.58
N ALA A 160 -41.69 37.08 10.84
CA ALA A 160 -41.56 35.69 11.26
C ALA A 160 -42.57 34.75 10.55
N LEU A 161 -43.80 35.23 10.31
CA LEU A 161 -44.83 34.49 9.58
C LEU A 161 -44.46 34.32 8.10
N GLN A 162 -43.87 35.34 7.48
CA GLN A 162 -43.43 35.26 6.09
C GLN A 162 -42.25 34.30 5.93
N ASP A 163 -41.26 34.37 6.83
CA ASP A 163 -40.11 33.45 6.85
C ASP A 163 -40.55 31.98 7.03
N PHE A 164 -41.61 31.74 7.82
CA PHE A 164 -42.19 30.42 7.99
C PHE A 164 -42.85 29.90 6.70
N LYS A 165 -43.60 30.76 5.99
CA LYS A 165 -44.24 30.40 4.72
C LYS A 165 -43.23 30.03 3.64
N ASP A 166 -42.15 30.81 3.51
CA ASP A 166 -41.14 30.60 2.47
C ASP A 166 -40.36 29.28 2.67
N LYS A 167 -40.13 28.88 3.93
CA LYS A 167 -39.50 27.58 4.26
C LYS A 167 -40.40 26.37 3.98
N SER A 168 -41.72 26.51 4.10
CA SER A 168 -42.66 25.42 3.83
C SER A 168 -42.67 25.02 2.35
N THR A 169 -42.55 25.98 1.42
CA THR A 169 -42.51 25.71 -0.02
C THR A 169 -41.29 24.89 -0.44
N SER A 170 -40.15 25.09 0.22
CA SER A 170 -38.92 24.32 -0.05
C SER A 170 -39.07 22.83 0.32
N PHE A 171 -39.88 22.51 1.33
CA PHE A 171 -40.11 21.13 1.76
C PHE A 171 -40.95 20.32 0.75
N ASP A 172 -41.97 20.94 0.17
CA ASP A 172 -42.81 20.32 -0.87
C ASP A 172 -42.00 19.97 -2.12
N GLN A 173 -41.03 20.81 -2.46
CA GLN A 173 -40.13 20.61 -3.60
C GLN A 173 -39.20 19.41 -3.38
N ILE A 174 -38.61 19.30 -2.19
CA ILE A 174 -37.78 18.15 -1.80
C ILE A 174 -38.59 16.85 -1.85
N LEU A 175 -39.83 16.86 -1.36
CA LEU A 175 -40.70 15.68 -1.38
C LEU A 175 -41.08 15.27 -2.82
N SER A 176 -41.29 16.24 -3.71
CA SER A 176 -41.55 15.99 -5.13
C SER A 176 -40.33 15.38 -5.84
N ASP A 177 -39.13 15.91 -5.59
CA ASP A 177 -37.90 15.39 -6.19
C ASP A 177 -37.58 13.97 -5.71
N LEU A 178 -37.80 13.68 -4.42
CA LEU A 178 -37.65 12.34 -3.87
C LEU A 178 -38.60 11.33 -4.54
N LYS A 179 -39.87 11.70 -4.75
CA LYS A 179 -40.85 10.85 -5.45
C LYS A 179 -40.44 10.57 -6.89
N LYS A 180 -39.90 11.58 -7.58
CA LYS A 180 -39.41 11.44 -8.94
C LYS A 180 -38.21 10.49 -9.03
N GLN A 181 -37.20 10.68 -8.18
CA GLN A 181 -36.03 9.79 -8.12
C GLN A 181 -36.41 8.34 -7.83
N PHE A 182 -37.39 8.13 -6.95
CA PHE A 182 -37.90 6.79 -6.65
C PHE A 182 -38.59 6.14 -7.87
N ALA A 183 -39.42 6.90 -8.59
CA ALA A 183 -40.08 6.42 -9.80
C ALA A 183 -39.08 6.07 -10.93
N ASP A 184 -38.07 6.92 -11.12
CA ASP A 184 -37.01 6.69 -12.11
C ASP A 184 -36.20 5.43 -11.78
N THR A 185 -35.87 5.21 -10.50
CA THR A 185 -35.16 4.01 -10.04
C THR A 185 -35.95 2.72 -10.32
N ILE A 186 -37.27 2.73 -10.08
CA ILE A 186 -38.14 1.58 -10.37
C ILE A 186 -38.22 1.33 -11.88
N ALA A 187 -38.27 2.38 -12.70
CA ALA A 187 -38.25 2.25 -14.15
C ALA A 187 -36.94 1.62 -14.66
N ASP A 188 -35.80 2.03 -14.10
CA ASP A 188 -34.49 1.46 -14.44
C ASP A 188 -34.36 -0.01 -13.99
N LEU A 189 -34.84 -0.35 -12.79
CA LEU A 189 -34.88 -1.75 -12.34
C LEU A 189 -35.74 -2.63 -13.25
N ASN A 190 -36.91 -2.14 -13.68
CA ASN A 190 -37.75 -2.86 -14.64
C ASN A 190 -37.05 -3.03 -15.99
N LYS A 191 -36.34 -2.01 -16.46
CA LYS A 191 -35.56 -2.08 -17.71
C LYS A 191 -34.40 -3.08 -17.61
N GLN A 192 -33.68 -3.10 -16.50
CA GLN A 192 -32.64 -4.10 -16.23
C GLN A 192 -33.23 -5.51 -16.15
N GLY A 193 -34.38 -5.68 -15.50
CA GLY A 193 -35.12 -6.94 -15.46
C GLY A 193 -35.47 -7.46 -16.86
N MET A 194 -35.99 -6.59 -17.74
CA MET A 194 -36.26 -6.95 -19.14
C MET A 194 -35.00 -7.34 -19.91
N GLN A 195 -33.88 -6.61 -19.74
CA GLN A 195 -32.60 -6.93 -20.37
C GLN A 195 -32.05 -8.29 -19.91
N VAL A 196 -32.18 -8.62 -18.63
CA VAL A 196 -31.81 -9.93 -18.08
C VAL A 196 -32.71 -11.03 -18.66
N THR A 197 -34.02 -10.80 -18.80
CA THR A 197 -34.92 -11.77 -19.44
C THR A 197 -34.57 -11.99 -20.91
N THR A 198 -34.23 -10.93 -21.65
CA THR A 198 -33.76 -11.06 -23.04
C THR A 198 -32.46 -11.85 -23.13
N LEU A 199 -31.47 -11.55 -22.27
CA LEU A 199 -30.21 -12.29 -22.22
C LEU A 199 -30.42 -13.77 -21.87
N LEU A 200 -31.29 -14.08 -20.92
CA LEU A 200 -31.65 -15.46 -20.57
C LEU A 200 -32.32 -16.19 -21.73
N THR A 201 -33.21 -15.52 -22.46
CA THR A 201 -33.88 -16.08 -23.65
C THR A 201 -32.86 -16.38 -24.75
N ASP A 202 -31.94 -15.46 -25.01
CA ASP A 202 -30.87 -15.62 -26.00
C ASP A 202 -29.91 -16.75 -25.62
N LEU A 203 -29.51 -16.85 -24.34
CA LEU A 203 -28.69 -17.94 -23.83
C LEU A 203 -29.41 -19.29 -23.96
N GLN A 204 -30.72 -19.33 -23.67
CA GLN A 204 -31.52 -20.54 -23.83
C GLN A 204 -31.60 -20.98 -25.30
N SER A 205 -31.82 -20.05 -26.23
CA SER A 205 -31.78 -20.35 -27.67
C SER A 205 -30.38 -20.79 -28.14
N GLN A 206 -29.30 -20.23 -27.59
CA GLN A 206 -27.94 -20.67 -27.91
C GLN A 206 -27.63 -22.07 -27.36
N ILE A 207 -28.10 -22.39 -26.15
CA ILE A 207 -27.99 -23.73 -25.55
C ILE A 207 -28.78 -24.75 -26.39
N GLU A 208 -29.99 -24.42 -26.82
CA GLU A 208 -30.79 -25.28 -27.70
C GLU A 208 -30.09 -25.51 -29.04
N ALA A 209 -29.50 -24.47 -29.64
CA ALA A 209 -28.72 -24.57 -30.87
C ALA A 209 -27.43 -25.39 -30.71
N LEU A 210 -26.75 -25.31 -29.56
CA LEU A 210 -25.60 -26.14 -29.23
C LEU A 210 -26.00 -27.61 -29.00
N THR A 211 -27.11 -27.84 -28.30
CA THR A 211 -27.70 -29.18 -28.07
C THR A 211 -28.07 -29.85 -29.40
N GLU A 212 -28.59 -29.09 -30.36
CA GLU A 212 -28.93 -29.60 -31.69
C GLU A 212 -27.67 -29.83 -32.55
N LYS A 213 -26.62 -29.02 -32.38
CA LYS A 213 -25.29 -29.28 -32.97
C LYS A 213 -24.64 -30.53 -32.40
N GLU A 214 -24.77 -30.80 -31.10
CA GLU A 214 -24.26 -32.03 -30.47
C GLU A 214 -24.90 -33.28 -31.08
N LYS A 215 -26.21 -33.25 -31.38
CA LYS A 215 -26.91 -34.35 -32.05
C LYS A 215 -26.47 -34.59 -33.50
N GLN A 216 -25.98 -33.56 -34.19
CA GLN A 216 -25.55 -33.66 -35.60
C GLN A 216 -24.04 -33.90 -35.77
N ALA A 217 -23.23 -33.74 -34.72
CA ALA A 217 -21.77 -33.75 -34.79
C ALA A 217 -21.10 -35.13 -34.61
N GLY A 218 -21.86 -36.25 -34.61
CA GLY A 218 -21.28 -37.58 -34.44
C GLY A 218 -20.59 -37.76 -33.08
N LEU A 219 -21.18 -37.20 -32.02
CA LEU A 219 -20.68 -37.34 -30.66
C LEU A 219 -21.03 -38.72 -30.10
N PHE A 220 -20.04 -39.35 -29.48
CA PHE A 220 -20.18 -40.63 -28.80
C PHE A 220 -21.02 -40.48 -27.53
N THR A 221 -22.01 -41.36 -27.35
CA THR A 221 -22.69 -41.55 -26.06
C THR A 221 -21.68 -41.97 -24.99
N GLN A 222 -22.01 -41.83 -23.71
CA GLN A 222 -21.14 -42.27 -22.61
C GLN A 222 -20.72 -43.76 -22.75
N ALA A 223 -21.60 -44.60 -23.27
CA ALA A 223 -21.30 -46.00 -23.54
C ALA A 223 -20.31 -46.19 -24.70
N GLU A 224 -20.44 -45.40 -25.76
CA GLU A 224 -19.51 -45.41 -26.90
C GLU A 224 -18.16 -44.79 -26.52
N ALA A 225 -18.15 -43.73 -25.71
CA ALA A 225 -16.94 -43.15 -25.13
C ALA A 225 -16.21 -44.16 -24.23
N GLN A 226 -16.93 -44.90 -23.39
CA GLN A 226 -16.35 -45.97 -22.57
C GLN A 226 -15.81 -47.13 -23.42
N ALA A 227 -16.50 -47.49 -24.51
CA ALA A 227 -16.03 -48.52 -25.43
C ALA A 227 -14.74 -48.08 -26.15
N ILE A 228 -14.64 -46.79 -26.52
CA ILE A 228 -13.45 -46.18 -27.09
C ILE A 228 -12.32 -46.13 -26.05
N GLU A 229 -12.61 -45.68 -24.82
CA GLU A 229 -11.65 -45.66 -23.71
C GLU A 229 -11.08 -47.05 -23.43
N ASN A 230 -11.94 -48.08 -23.38
CA ASN A 230 -11.51 -49.46 -23.18
C ASN A 230 -10.64 -49.95 -24.35
N THR A 231 -11.00 -49.58 -25.59
CA THR A 231 -10.23 -49.95 -26.79
C THR A 231 -8.86 -49.25 -26.80
N ILE A 232 -8.81 -47.96 -26.47
CA ILE A 232 -7.57 -47.19 -26.37
C ILE A 232 -6.70 -47.74 -25.24
N THR A 233 -7.28 -48.03 -24.07
CA THR A 233 -6.58 -48.61 -22.93
C THR A 233 -5.98 -49.97 -23.28
N GLN A 234 -6.72 -50.82 -23.97
CA GLN A 234 -6.22 -52.11 -24.45
C GLN A 234 -5.10 -51.93 -25.49
N GLN A 235 -5.25 -51.00 -26.44
CA GLN A 235 -4.21 -50.72 -27.44
C GLN A 235 -2.94 -50.13 -26.82
N LEU A 236 -3.08 -49.29 -25.80
CA LEU A 236 -1.95 -48.75 -25.02
C LEU A 236 -1.26 -49.86 -24.25
N SER A 237 -2.00 -50.74 -23.58
CA SER A 237 -1.45 -51.91 -22.87
C SER A 237 -0.74 -52.88 -23.84
N ASP A 238 -1.32 -53.14 -25.01
CA ASP A 238 -0.70 -53.96 -26.05
C ASP A 238 0.55 -53.29 -26.63
N THR A 239 0.55 -51.97 -26.76
CA THR A 239 1.70 -51.18 -27.24
C THR A 239 2.80 -51.15 -26.19
N GLU A 240 2.47 -50.95 -24.92
CA GLU A 240 3.37 -51.02 -23.78
C GLU A 240 3.99 -52.41 -23.68
N THR A 241 3.20 -53.47 -23.83
CA THR A 241 3.69 -54.85 -23.86
C THR A 241 4.67 -55.07 -25.02
N LYS A 242 4.32 -54.63 -26.24
CA LYS A 242 5.21 -54.74 -27.42
C LYS A 242 6.45 -53.85 -27.31
N LEU A 243 6.33 -52.69 -26.67
CA LEU A 243 7.44 -51.78 -26.41
C LEU A 243 8.37 -52.40 -25.36
N ASN A 244 7.84 -52.98 -24.29
CA ASN A 244 8.60 -53.71 -23.27
C ASN A 244 9.26 -54.95 -23.86
N GLU A 245 8.58 -55.71 -24.72
CA GLU A 245 9.18 -56.81 -25.48
C GLU A 245 10.29 -56.31 -26.42
N LYS A 246 10.13 -55.15 -27.07
CA LYS A 246 11.19 -54.54 -27.88
C LYS A 246 12.34 -54.01 -27.03
N ILE A 247 12.09 -53.38 -25.88
CA ILE A 247 13.12 -52.92 -24.93
C ILE A 247 13.91 -54.12 -24.41
N ASN A 248 13.22 -55.20 -24.03
CA ASN A 248 13.83 -56.45 -23.59
C ASN A 248 14.61 -57.15 -24.71
N ASN A 249 14.16 -57.05 -25.96
CA ASN A 249 14.84 -57.61 -27.15
C ASN A 249 15.91 -56.70 -27.76
N PHE A 250 15.97 -55.42 -27.38
CA PHE A 250 17.00 -54.49 -27.84
C PHE A 250 18.38 -54.80 -27.24
N GLY A 251 18.43 -55.71 -26.26
CA GLY A 251 19.60 -55.92 -25.43
C GLY A 251 19.81 -54.68 -24.57
N ALA A 252 20.12 -54.86 -23.29
CA ALA A 252 20.62 -53.76 -22.50
C ALA A 252 21.74 -53.08 -23.31
N ILE A 253 21.59 -51.77 -23.59
CA ILE A 253 22.80 -50.97 -23.75
C ILE A 253 23.52 -51.20 -22.44
N ASN A 254 24.68 -51.85 -22.48
CA ASN A 254 25.62 -51.87 -21.37
C ASN A 254 26.05 -50.42 -21.13
N VAL A 255 25.18 -49.64 -20.51
CA VAL A 255 25.63 -48.57 -19.65
C VAL A 255 26.10 -49.33 -18.44
N ASP A 256 27.42 -49.31 -18.23
CA ASP A 256 28.01 -49.86 -17.04
C ASP A 256 27.27 -49.27 -15.83
N GLU A 257 26.49 -50.08 -15.12
CA GLU A 257 25.78 -49.63 -13.92
C GLU A 257 26.77 -49.17 -12.83
N SER A 258 28.05 -49.58 -12.91
CA SER A 258 29.11 -49.03 -12.07
C SER A 258 29.55 -47.61 -12.48
N ALA A 259 29.16 -47.13 -13.67
CA ALA A 259 29.28 -45.73 -14.09
C ALA A 259 28.07 -44.85 -13.69
N ILE A 260 26.97 -45.45 -13.24
CA ILE A 260 25.75 -44.76 -12.76
C ILE A 260 25.74 -44.64 -11.22
N SER A 261 26.53 -45.45 -10.51
CA SER A 261 26.71 -45.33 -9.06
C SER A 261 27.93 -44.49 -8.70
N GLY A 262 27.74 -43.18 -8.65
CA GLY A 262 28.57 -42.28 -7.85
C GLY A 262 29.61 -41.44 -8.59
N GLY A 263 29.88 -41.70 -9.87
CA GLY A 263 30.90 -40.99 -10.66
C GLY A 263 32.34 -41.36 -10.27
N PHE A 264 33.32 -40.97 -11.10
CA PHE A 264 34.75 -41.16 -10.82
C PHE A 264 35.62 -40.11 -11.53
N VAL A 265 36.86 -39.94 -11.07
CA VAL A 265 37.85 -39.09 -11.75
C VAL A 265 38.35 -39.81 -13.00
N LYS A 266 37.94 -39.32 -14.18
CA LYS A 266 38.39 -39.85 -15.46
C LYS A 266 39.86 -39.54 -15.72
N ASP A 267 40.53 -40.40 -16.48
CA ASP A 267 41.98 -40.32 -16.70
C ASP A 267 42.45 -38.99 -17.30
N TYR A 268 41.66 -38.39 -18.19
CA TYR A 268 42.00 -37.11 -18.81
C TYR A 268 41.95 -35.92 -17.84
N PHE A 269 41.26 -36.03 -16.69
CA PHE A 269 41.28 -34.99 -15.65
C PHE A 269 42.52 -35.08 -14.76
N LYS A 270 43.14 -36.26 -14.61
CA LYS A 270 44.27 -36.47 -13.69
C LYS A 270 45.45 -35.52 -13.93
N PRO A 271 45.89 -35.25 -15.19
CA PRO A 271 46.94 -34.27 -15.45
C PRO A 271 46.57 -32.86 -15.02
N GLU A 272 45.31 -32.46 -15.21
CA GLU A 272 44.82 -31.14 -14.82
C GLU A 272 44.73 -30.99 -13.29
N ILE A 273 44.26 -32.04 -12.59
CA ILE A 273 44.28 -32.08 -11.13
C ILE A 273 45.72 -31.93 -10.62
N ALA A 274 46.66 -32.67 -11.20
CA ALA A 274 48.07 -32.58 -10.84
C ALA A 274 48.66 -31.17 -11.14
N ARG A 275 48.29 -30.55 -12.27
CA ARG A 275 48.68 -29.19 -12.63
C ARG A 275 48.24 -28.22 -11.54
N VAL A 276 46.95 -28.17 -11.23
CA VAL A 276 46.42 -27.22 -10.25
C VAL A 276 47.05 -27.45 -8.87
N LYS A 277 47.14 -28.70 -8.39
CA LYS A 277 47.80 -29.01 -7.11
C LYS A 277 49.26 -28.53 -7.06
N SER A 278 49.99 -28.59 -8.17
CA SER A 278 51.38 -28.13 -8.23
C SER A 278 51.55 -26.61 -8.16
N GLU A 279 50.49 -25.85 -8.45
CA GLU A 279 50.48 -24.40 -8.40
C GLU A 279 50.12 -23.86 -7.00
N LEU A 280 49.56 -24.70 -6.13
CA LEU A 280 49.11 -24.32 -4.80
C LEU A 280 50.29 -24.10 -3.85
N GLN A 281 50.19 -23.05 -3.05
CA GLN A 281 51.13 -22.73 -2.00
C GLN A 281 50.73 -23.41 -0.69
N SER A 282 51.69 -24.00 0.01
CA SER A 282 51.44 -24.64 1.29
C SER A 282 51.14 -23.61 2.38
N GLY A 283 50.29 -23.99 3.35
CA GLY A 283 50.03 -23.18 4.54
C GLY A 283 48.95 -22.10 4.38
N LEU A 284 48.57 -21.71 3.16
CA LEU A 284 47.44 -20.81 2.95
C LEU A 284 46.10 -21.48 3.28
N PHE A 285 45.08 -20.67 3.56
CA PHE A 285 43.71 -21.18 3.58
C PHE A 285 43.25 -21.45 2.15
N THR A 286 42.75 -22.64 1.89
CA THR A 286 42.39 -23.09 0.54
C THR A 286 40.96 -23.59 0.53
N PHE A 287 40.13 -23.07 -0.37
CA PHE A 287 38.79 -23.62 -0.60
C PHE A 287 38.58 -23.97 -2.07
N THR A 288 37.95 -25.12 -2.32
CA THR A 288 37.51 -25.49 -3.67
C THR A 288 36.07 -25.06 -3.85
N GLN A 289 35.80 -24.21 -4.83
CA GLN A 289 34.46 -23.75 -5.19
C GLN A 289 34.06 -24.34 -6.53
N MET A 290 32.97 -25.11 -6.53
CA MET A 290 32.28 -25.58 -7.72
C MET A 290 30.85 -25.02 -7.69
N ASN A 291 30.34 -24.56 -8.82
CA ASN A 291 28.98 -24.03 -8.95
C ASN A 291 28.34 -24.65 -10.20
N ASP A 292 27.00 -24.61 -10.26
CA ASP A 292 26.25 -24.88 -11.49
C ASP A 292 26.64 -26.25 -12.07
N THR A 293 26.64 -27.29 -11.23
CA THR A 293 26.88 -28.66 -11.69
C THR A 293 25.71 -29.14 -12.54
N HIS A 294 24.49 -28.64 -12.30
CA HIS A 294 23.26 -29.01 -13.01
C HIS A 294 23.13 -30.53 -13.20
N TRP A 295 23.45 -31.31 -12.17
CA TRP A 295 23.32 -32.76 -12.23
C TRP A 295 21.88 -33.16 -12.55
N GLU A 296 21.74 -34.15 -13.44
CA GLU A 296 20.45 -34.73 -13.80
C GLU A 296 20.62 -36.12 -14.39
N THR A 297 19.84 -37.10 -13.90
CA THR A 297 19.94 -38.50 -14.36
C THR A 297 19.36 -38.69 -15.77
N ILE A 298 18.28 -37.96 -16.10
CA ILE A 298 17.60 -38.04 -17.40
C ILE A 298 17.32 -36.63 -17.88
N THR A 299 18.08 -36.20 -18.88
CA THR A 299 18.00 -34.85 -19.43
C THR A 299 17.02 -34.84 -20.60
N ARG A 300 16.10 -33.86 -20.66
CA ARG A 300 15.24 -33.64 -21.85
C ARG A 300 15.92 -32.79 -22.94
N VAL A 301 16.86 -31.93 -22.56
CA VAL A 301 17.44 -30.89 -23.43
C VAL A 301 18.96 -30.71 -23.28
N LYS A 302 19.59 -31.31 -22.26
CA LYS A 302 20.99 -31.05 -21.87
C LYS A 302 21.74 -32.38 -21.69
N PRO A 303 21.94 -33.16 -22.77
CA PRO A 303 22.33 -34.58 -22.70
C PRO A 303 23.66 -34.85 -21.99
N GLU A 304 24.44 -33.83 -21.64
CA GLU A 304 25.72 -33.94 -20.95
C GLU A 304 25.65 -33.72 -19.43
N ALA A 305 24.50 -33.32 -18.87
CA ALA A 305 24.29 -33.10 -17.43
C ALA A 305 24.58 -34.35 -16.56
N TYR A 306 24.45 -35.55 -17.12
CA TYR A 306 24.81 -36.80 -16.45
C TYR A 306 26.35 -36.95 -16.22
N ARG A 307 27.17 -36.05 -16.76
CA ARG A 307 28.63 -36.08 -16.51
C ARG A 307 28.99 -35.41 -15.19
N SER A 308 28.11 -34.61 -14.62
CA SER A 308 28.38 -33.76 -13.47
C SER A 308 28.77 -34.52 -12.20
N LEU A 309 28.36 -35.78 -12.00
CA LEU A 309 28.90 -36.58 -10.89
C LEU A 309 30.40 -36.85 -11.02
N ASN A 310 30.93 -37.02 -12.24
CA ASN A 310 32.39 -37.12 -12.43
C ASN A 310 33.07 -35.78 -12.08
N HIS A 311 32.42 -34.66 -12.37
CA HIS A 311 32.94 -33.34 -12.04
C HIS A 311 32.96 -33.13 -10.52
N VAL A 312 31.92 -33.54 -9.80
CA VAL A 312 31.91 -33.56 -8.33
C VAL A 312 33.10 -34.38 -7.79
N LYS A 313 33.45 -35.51 -8.42
CA LYS A 313 34.65 -36.28 -8.05
C LYS A 313 35.95 -35.54 -8.33
N ASN A 314 36.02 -34.75 -9.40
CA ASN A 314 37.18 -33.90 -9.66
C ASN A 314 37.35 -32.87 -8.53
N ALA A 315 36.28 -32.24 -8.05
CA ALA A 315 36.35 -31.33 -6.91
C ALA A 315 36.79 -32.07 -5.63
N LEU A 316 36.24 -33.25 -5.35
CA LEU A 316 36.62 -34.07 -4.19
C LEU A 316 38.07 -34.56 -4.22
N ALA A 317 38.68 -34.63 -5.41
CA ALA A 317 40.11 -34.95 -5.56
C ALA A 317 41.04 -33.87 -4.97
N PHE A 318 40.53 -32.69 -4.60
CA PHE A 318 41.27 -31.62 -3.92
C PHE A 318 41.06 -31.60 -2.40
N SER A 319 40.40 -32.61 -1.83
CA SER A 319 40.13 -32.72 -0.39
C SER A 319 41.39 -32.81 0.49
N ASP A 320 42.50 -33.28 -0.06
CA ASP A 320 43.81 -33.39 0.60
C ASP A 320 44.55 -32.04 0.68
N VAL A 321 44.20 -31.08 -0.17
CA VAL A 321 44.83 -29.75 -0.24
C VAL A 321 43.91 -28.60 0.15
N SER A 322 42.61 -28.84 0.25
CA SER A 322 41.61 -27.83 0.65
C SER A 322 41.27 -27.93 2.13
N ASP A 323 41.05 -26.79 2.76
CA ASP A 323 40.42 -26.69 4.08
C ASP A 323 38.90 -26.90 3.98
N LEU A 324 38.28 -26.47 2.87
CA LEU A 324 36.88 -26.77 2.56
C LEU A 324 36.61 -26.93 1.05
N ILE A 325 35.55 -27.68 0.73
CA ILE A 325 34.98 -27.82 -0.61
C ILE A 325 33.52 -27.41 -0.53
N VAL A 326 33.08 -26.59 -1.49
CA VAL A 326 31.71 -26.10 -1.55
C VAL A 326 31.12 -26.27 -2.95
N LEU A 327 29.91 -26.85 -2.99
CA LEU A 327 29.04 -26.81 -4.17
C LEU A 327 28.07 -25.64 -3.99
N ASN A 328 28.24 -24.55 -4.71
CA ASN A 328 27.59 -23.27 -4.41
C ASN A 328 26.43 -22.98 -5.38
N GLY A 329 25.40 -23.81 -5.29
CA GLY A 329 24.11 -23.65 -5.97
C GLY A 329 24.06 -24.18 -7.40
N ASP A 330 22.84 -24.33 -7.89
CA ASP A 330 22.50 -25.00 -9.16
C ASP A 330 23.14 -26.38 -9.25
N ASN A 331 23.01 -27.11 -8.13
CA ASN A 331 23.58 -28.41 -7.95
C ASN A 331 22.89 -29.42 -8.88
N THR A 332 21.57 -29.32 -9.00
CA THR A 332 20.76 -30.09 -9.97
C THR A 332 20.15 -29.17 -11.02
N ASN A 333 19.96 -29.70 -12.23
CA ASN A 333 19.26 -28.95 -13.28
C ASN A 333 17.75 -28.87 -13.01
N SER A 334 17.23 -29.95 -12.43
CA SER A 334 15.86 -30.14 -11.98
C SER A 334 14.79 -30.10 -13.09
N ASP A 335 15.14 -30.45 -14.33
CA ASP A 335 14.24 -30.51 -15.49
C ASP A 335 13.54 -31.88 -15.65
N THR A 336 13.71 -32.78 -14.67
CA THR A 336 13.04 -34.09 -14.65
C THR A 336 11.52 -33.94 -14.72
N ALA A 337 10.82 -34.97 -15.17
CA ALA A 337 9.37 -34.89 -15.39
C ALA A 337 8.53 -34.75 -14.10
N SER A 338 9.09 -35.10 -12.93
CA SER A 338 8.37 -35.19 -11.66
C SER A 338 9.22 -34.67 -10.49
N LEU A 339 8.56 -34.20 -9.43
CA LEU A 339 9.25 -33.75 -8.22
C LEU A 339 10.07 -34.87 -7.57
N ASP A 340 9.62 -36.13 -7.66
CA ASP A 340 10.36 -37.27 -7.13
C ASP A 340 11.65 -37.56 -7.91
N GLY A 341 11.68 -37.27 -9.22
CA GLY A 341 12.91 -37.27 -10.00
C GLY A 341 13.91 -36.23 -9.49
N VAL A 342 13.44 -35.00 -9.26
CA VAL A 342 14.27 -33.92 -8.68
C VAL A 342 14.83 -34.33 -7.31
N LYS A 343 13.99 -34.90 -6.43
CA LYS A 343 14.45 -35.43 -5.13
C LYS A 343 15.53 -36.50 -5.28
N HIS A 344 15.37 -37.41 -6.23
CA HIS A 344 16.32 -38.48 -6.46
C HIS A 344 17.68 -37.94 -6.94
N ASP A 345 17.68 -36.94 -7.83
CA ASP A 345 18.90 -36.32 -8.32
C ASP A 345 19.64 -35.57 -7.19
N ILE A 346 18.93 -34.81 -6.38
CA ILE A 346 19.52 -34.13 -5.21
C ILE A 346 20.08 -35.14 -4.21
N GLN A 347 19.34 -36.21 -3.91
CA GLN A 347 19.80 -37.26 -3.00
C GLN A 347 21.06 -37.95 -3.54
N THR A 348 21.10 -38.24 -4.84
CA THR A 348 22.26 -38.86 -5.47
C THR A 348 23.48 -37.96 -5.38
N LEU A 349 23.35 -36.68 -5.78
CA LEU A 349 24.46 -35.71 -5.72
C LEU A 349 24.95 -35.49 -4.28
N THR A 350 24.03 -35.34 -3.33
CA THR A 350 24.38 -35.13 -1.92
C THR A 350 25.05 -36.34 -1.29
N ASN A 351 24.60 -37.55 -1.59
CA ASN A 351 25.25 -38.78 -1.12
C ASN A 351 26.65 -38.93 -1.72
N VAL A 352 26.82 -38.67 -3.03
CA VAL A 352 28.14 -38.66 -3.65
C VAL A 352 29.06 -37.63 -2.99
N PHE A 353 28.56 -36.42 -2.76
CA PHE A 353 29.36 -35.35 -2.22
C PHE A 353 29.76 -35.57 -0.75
N PHE A 354 28.86 -36.07 0.10
CA PHE A 354 29.13 -36.26 1.53
C PHE A 354 29.71 -37.62 1.88
N ASP A 355 29.26 -38.69 1.23
CA ASP A 355 29.59 -40.06 1.66
C ASP A 355 30.83 -40.62 0.93
N GLU A 356 31.33 -39.93 -0.09
CA GLU A 356 32.59 -40.31 -0.72
C GLU A 356 33.74 -40.23 0.29
N VAL A 357 34.44 -41.35 0.44
CA VAL A 357 35.67 -41.43 1.23
C VAL A 357 36.77 -40.68 0.48
N THR A 358 37.36 -39.69 1.13
CA THR A 358 38.49 -38.95 0.58
C THR A 358 39.74 -39.09 1.43
N ASP A 359 40.89 -38.91 0.81
CA ASP A 359 42.20 -38.95 1.48
C ASP A 359 42.44 -37.73 2.40
N GLY A 360 41.65 -36.66 2.24
CA GLY A 360 41.74 -35.44 3.03
C GLY A 360 40.55 -35.18 3.96
N LYS A 361 40.70 -34.15 4.81
CA LYS A 361 39.73 -33.75 5.84
C LYS A 361 39.01 -32.44 5.51
N ALA A 362 38.99 -32.04 4.24
CA ALA A 362 38.29 -30.83 3.82
C ALA A 362 36.83 -30.86 4.30
N ASP A 363 36.39 -29.78 4.92
CA ASP A 363 34.98 -29.60 5.24
C ASP A 363 34.16 -29.56 3.95
N ARG A 364 32.92 -30.04 4.00
CA ARG A 364 32.06 -30.11 2.81
C ARG A 364 30.77 -29.37 3.03
N PHE A 365 30.44 -28.45 2.13
CA PHE A 365 29.22 -27.65 2.20
C PHE A 365 28.50 -27.60 0.85
N ILE A 366 27.17 -27.46 0.91
CA ILE A 366 26.34 -27.23 -0.27
C ILE A 366 25.54 -25.95 -0.02
N GLY A 367 25.65 -24.99 -0.94
CA GLY A 367 24.79 -23.83 -1.08
C GLY A 367 23.64 -24.12 -2.05
N LEU A 368 22.56 -23.35 -1.93
CA LEU A 368 21.37 -23.48 -2.75
C LEU A 368 21.41 -22.48 -3.92
N GLY A 369 21.01 -22.92 -5.12
CA GLY A 369 20.81 -22.06 -6.28
C GLY A 369 19.36 -22.02 -6.77
N ASN A 370 19.14 -21.32 -7.88
CA ASN A 370 17.82 -21.09 -8.45
C ASN A 370 17.21 -22.33 -9.13
N HIS A 371 18.01 -23.28 -9.60
CA HIS A 371 17.53 -24.50 -10.24
C HIS A 371 17.11 -25.59 -9.24
N ASP A 372 17.63 -25.56 -8.02
CA ASP A 372 17.60 -26.72 -7.12
C ASP A 372 16.19 -27.12 -6.64
N ASP A 373 15.20 -26.21 -6.61
CA ASP A 373 13.86 -26.51 -6.08
C ASP A 373 12.90 -27.18 -7.07
N GLY A 374 13.36 -27.39 -8.31
CA GLY A 374 12.58 -27.99 -9.38
C GLY A 374 11.52 -27.09 -9.98
N SER A 375 11.61 -25.78 -9.77
CA SER A 375 10.75 -24.78 -10.42
C SER A 375 11.00 -24.63 -11.92
N THR A 376 12.15 -25.04 -12.44
CA THR A 376 12.45 -25.03 -13.88
C THR A 376 11.46 -25.89 -14.69
N ARG A 377 10.90 -26.95 -14.09
CA ARG A 377 9.85 -27.80 -14.68
C ARG A 377 8.63 -27.02 -15.15
N ARG A 378 8.42 -25.82 -14.61
CA ARG A 378 7.36 -24.89 -15.02
C ARG A 378 7.42 -24.59 -16.52
N GLU A 379 8.61 -24.55 -17.12
CA GLU A 379 8.78 -24.30 -18.56
C GLU A 379 8.10 -25.36 -19.44
N TYR A 380 7.95 -26.59 -18.93
CA TYR A 380 7.38 -27.72 -19.67
C TYR A 380 5.89 -27.96 -19.38
N GLN A 381 5.27 -27.17 -18.51
CA GLN A 381 3.86 -27.31 -18.16
C GLN A 381 2.96 -26.41 -19.04
N LEU A 382 1.74 -26.89 -19.31
CA LEU A 382 0.69 -26.08 -19.92
C LEU A 382 0.45 -24.84 -19.04
N ASN A 383 0.47 -23.66 -19.66
CA ASN A 383 0.33 -22.35 -19.01
C ASN A 383 1.39 -22.04 -17.94
N ARG A 384 2.51 -22.76 -17.89
CA ARG A 384 3.54 -22.56 -16.85
C ARG A 384 2.97 -22.68 -15.44
N PHE A 385 2.00 -23.57 -15.24
CA PHE A 385 1.42 -23.82 -13.92
C PHE A 385 2.13 -24.99 -13.24
N LEU A 386 2.54 -24.80 -11.99
CA LEU A 386 2.94 -25.86 -11.07
C LEU A 386 2.18 -25.68 -9.76
N ALA A 387 1.53 -26.73 -9.27
CA ALA A 387 0.87 -26.69 -7.97
C ALA A 387 1.91 -26.51 -6.84
N GLN A 388 1.50 -25.91 -5.72
CA GLN A 388 2.39 -25.63 -4.59
C GLN A 388 3.15 -26.86 -4.06
N ASP A 389 2.53 -28.04 -4.09
CA ASP A 389 3.14 -29.30 -3.65
C ASP A 389 4.17 -29.86 -4.63
N ASN A 390 4.36 -29.21 -5.76
CA ASN A 390 5.35 -29.53 -6.79
C ASN A 390 6.59 -28.65 -6.72
N TYR A 391 6.99 -28.17 -5.54
CA TYR A 391 8.29 -27.52 -5.31
C TYR A 391 9.02 -28.17 -4.14
N LEU A 392 10.35 -28.14 -4.14
CA LEU A 392 11.11 -28.48 -2.94
C LEU A 392 11.21 -27.26 -2.02
N HIS A 393 11.03 -27.53 -0.74
CA HIS A 393 11.04 -26.51 0.30
C HIS A 393 12.32 -26.54 1.12
N ASP A 394 12.62 -25.46 1.84
CA ASP A 394 13.81 -25.33 2.69
C ASP A 394 13.96 -26.52 3.65
N ALA A 395 12.85 -27.02 4.21
CA ALA A 395 12.85 -28.19 5.08
C ALA A 395 13.43 -29.45 4.41
N TYR A 396 13.20 -29.62 3.10
CA TYR A 396 13.79 -30.71 2.32
C TYR A 396 15.30 -30.50 2.15
N PHE A 397 15.72 -29.30 1.75
CA PHE A 397 17.13 -28.97 1.56
C PHE A 397 17.94 -29.07 2.85
N ARG A 398 17.40 -28.62 3.99
CA ARG A 398 18.03 -28.80 5.31
C ARG A 398 18.37 -30.25 5.60
N LYS A 399 17.44 -31.15 5.30
CA LYS A 399 17.64 -32.59 5.44
C LYS A 399 18.64 -33.14 4.42
N ALA A 400 18.48 -32.80 3.14
CA ALA A 400 19.31 -33.32 2.05
C ALA A 400 20.76 -32.83 2.15
N TYR A 401 20.96 -31.55 2.48
CA TYR A 401 22.26 -30.91 2.66
C TYR A 401 22.81 -31.09 4.08
N ARG A 402 22.11 -31.85 4.92
CA ARG A 402 22.51 -32.26 6.29
C ARG A 402 22.85 -31.06 7.19
N THR A 403 22.18 -29.92 7.00
CA THR A 403 22.51 -28.66 7.70
C THR A 403 22.27 -28.74 9.20
N ASP A 404 21.26 -29.48 9.64
CA ASP A 404 20.95 -29.70 11.06
C ASP A 404 21.98 -30.56 11.80
N GLN A 405 22.85 -31.27 11.07
CA GLN A 405 23.85 -32.15 11.66
C GLN A 405 25.14 -31.41 12.03
N LEU A 406 25.33 -30.18 11.53
CA LEU A 406 26.53 -29.37 11.73
C LEU A 406 27.82 -30.18 11.52
N LEU A 407 27.88 -30.89 10.39
CA LEU A 407 28.92 -31.90 10.09
C LEU A 407 30.34 -31.38 10.27
N ASN A 408 30.54 -30.08 10.05
CA ASN A 408 31.83 -29.44 10.08
C ASN A 408 31.95 -28.48 11.28
N GLY A 409 31.01 -28.47 12.23
CA GLY A 409 31.03 -27.54 13.36
C GLY A 409 30.79 -26.07 12.95
N GLU A 410 30.09 -25.85 11.84
CA GLU A 410 29.66 -24.53 11.40
C GLU A 410 28.57 -23.95 12.32
N THR A 411 28.38 -22.63 12.25
CA THR A 411 27.28 -21.93 12.92
C THR A 411 26.19 -21.55 11.92
N ARG A 412 24.96 -21.96 12.22
CA ARG A 412 23.75 -21.72 11.40
C ARG A 412 22.67 -21.07 12.24
N ASP A 413 21.71 -20.41 11.58
CA ASP A 413 20.47 -19.98 12.21
C ASP A 413 19.46 -21.12 12.18
N ASN A 414 19.35 -21.87 13.28
CA ASN A 414 18.41 -22.98 13.42
C ASN A 414 18.41 -23.95 12.21
N GLY A 415 19.60 -24.37 11.77
CA GLY A 415 19.77 -25.28 10.62
C GLY A 415 19.58 -24.64 9.25
N SER A 416 19.58 -23.31 9.16
CA SER A 416 19.55 -22.55 7.90
C SER A 416 20.50 -23.08 6.83
N ILE A 417 20.18 -22.80 5.57
CA ILE A 417 21.04 -23.17 4.43
C ILE A 417 22.27 -22.25 4.32
N TYR A 418 22.21 -21.06 4.94
CA TYR A 418 23.35 -20.17 5.16
C TYR A 418 24.08 -20.48 6.48
N PHE A 419 25.38 -20.18 6.55
CA PHE A 419 26.22 -20.45 7.73
C PHE A 419 27.49 -19.59 7.77
N TYR A 420 28.17 -19.57 8.91
CA TYR A 420 29.58 -19.21 8.96
C TYR A 420 30.41 -20.27 9.68
N LYS A 421 31.69 -20.39 9.33
CA LYS A 421 32.67 -21.21 10.05
C LYS A 421 33.99 -20.46 10.19
N ASP A 422 34.57 -20.51 11.38
CA ASP A 422 35.90 -19.97 11.66
C ASP A 422 36.97 -21.06 11.51
N TYR A 423 38.11 -20.67 10.94
CA TYR A 423 39.34 -21.45 10.84
C TYR A 423 40.45 -20.71 11.61
N PRO A 424 40.55 -20.88 12.94
CA PRO A 424 41.37 -20.01 13.78
C PRO A 424 42.87 -20.08 13.49
N GLU A 425 43.37 -21.25 13.08
CA GLU A 425 44.79 -21.42 12.72
C GLU A 425 45.15 -20.63 11.46
N LYS A 426 44.18 -20.44 10.56
CA LYS A 426 44.33 -19.71 9.30
C LYS A 426 43.87 -18.26 9.39
N LYS A 427 43.21 -17.88 10.50
CA LYS A 427 42.59 -16.56 10.71
C LYS A 427 41.56 -16.23 9.64
N ILE A 428 40.71 -17.20 9.31
CA ILE A 428 39.67 -17.05 8.30
C ILE A 428 38.30 -17.23 8.93
N ARG A 429 37.34 -16.39 8.52
CA ARG A 429 35.90 -16.68 8.64
C ARG A 429 35.34 -16.90 7.25
N PHE A 430 34.75 -18.07 7.02
CA PHE A 430 34.03 -18.36 5.78
C PHE A 430 32.54 -18.24 6.03
N ILE A 431 31.84 -17.49 5.17
CA ILE A 431 30.40 -17.24 5.26
C ILE A 431 29.75 -17.69 3.95
N LEU A 432 28.72 -18.51 4.02
CA LEU A 432 27.85 -18.82 2.90
C LEU A 432 26.46 -18.24 3.17
N ILE A 433 25.94 -17.44 2.24
CA ILE A 433 24.58 -16.90 2.26
C ILE A 433 23.70 -17.60 1.22
N ASN A 434 22.40 -17.68 1.49
CA ASN A 434 21.40 -18.16 0.56
C ASN A 434 20.83 -16.98 -0.23
N THR A 435 21.24 -16.82 -1.49
CA THR A 435 20.71 -15.79 -2.42
C THR A 435 19.40 -16.19 -3.09
N ASN A 436 18.82 -17.32 -2.70
CA ASN A 436 17.53 -17.84 -3.16
C ASN A 436 16.59 -18.02 -1.95
N ASP A 437 16.66 -17.06 -1.02
CA ASP A 437 15.89 -17.02 0.23
C ASP A 437 14.50 -16.42 -0.01
N ILE A 438 13.59 -17.26 -0.51
CA ILE A 438 12.24 -16.87 -0.90
C ILE A 438 11.20 -17.08 0.21
N ALA A 439 10.07 -16.39 0.10
CA ALA A 439 8.89 -16.68 0.93
C ALA A 439 8.13 -17.90 0.38
N GLU A 440 8.25 -19.03 1.05
CA GLU A 440 7.54 -20.26 0.68
C GLU A 440 6.04 -20.18 0.99
N GLY A 441 5.23 -20.87 0.19
CA GLY A 441 3.78 -20.99 0.40
C GLY A 441 2.95 -19.75 0.08
N VAL A 442 3.55 -18.70 -0.46
CA VAL A 442 2.83 -17.56 -1.06
C VAL A 442 2.41 -17.94 -2.48
N LEU A 443 1.11 -17.91 -2.77
CA LEU A 443 0.57 -18.32 -4.08
C LEU A 443 0.18 -17.12 -4.95
N ASP A 444 0.25 -17.31 -6.26
CA ASP A 444 -0.32 -16.39 -7.25
C ASP A 444 -1.80 -16.71 -7.53
N ASN A 445 -2.43 -15.95 -8.43
CA ASN A 445 -3.85 -16.11 -8.77
C ASN A 445 -4.16 -17.45 -9.48
N SER A 446 -3.15 -18.14 -10.00
CA SER A 446 -3.31 -19.46 -10.62
C SER A 446 -3.23 -20.59 -9.60
N GLY A 447 -2.76 -20.31 -8.37
CA GLY A 447 -2.48 -21.32 -7.35
C GLY A 447 -1.05 -21.88 -7.39
N SER A 448 -0.18 -21.31 -8.23
CA SER A 448 1.26 -21.61 -8.26
C SER A 448 2.01 -20.83 -7.21
N GLN A 449 3.21 -21.29 -6.84
CA GLN A 449 4.07 -20.53 -5.96
C GLN A 449 4.45 -19.20 -6.62
N LYS A 450 4.12 -18.09 -5.95
CA LYS A 450 4.32 -16.73 -6.47
C LYS A 450 5.80 -16.40 -6.65
N PHE A 451 6.63 -16.88 -5.73
CA PHE A 451 8.08 -16.69 -5.77
C PHE A 451 8.73 -18.07 -5.80
N ASP A 452 9.05 -18.54 -6.99
CA ASP A 452 9.88 -19.73 -7.17
C ASP A 452 11.37 -19.34 -7.23
N ARG A 453 12.28 -20.27 -6.90
CA ARG A 453 13.72 -19.94 -6.86
C ARG A 453 14.30 -19.74 -8.25
N TRP A 454 13.72 -20.34 -9.29
CA TRP A 454 14.20 -20.16 -10.67
C TRP A 454 14.07 -18.72 -11.14
N GLY A 455 12.96 -18.05 -10.82
CA GLY A 455 12.70 -16.66 -11.19
C GLY A 455 12.97 -15.62 -10.11
N THR A 456 13.33 -16.01 -8.88
CA THR A 456 13.46 -15.08 -7.74
C THR A 456 14.78 -15.27 -6.99
N HIS A 457 15.59 -14.22 -6.98
CA HIS A 457 16.87 -14.12 -6.27
C HIS A 457 16.76 -13.03 -5.21
N THR A 458 16.97 -13.39 -3.95
CA THR A 458 16.80 -12.46 -2.84
C THR A 458 17.51 -12.94 -1.57
N VAL A 459 17.78 -11.99 -0.69
CA VAL A 459 18.07 -12.19 0.74
C VAL A 459 17.01 -11.45 1.55
N ARG A 460 16.28 -12.17 2.42
CA ARG A 460 15.20 -11.56 3.23
C ARG A 460 15.71 -10.99 4.54
N GLN A 461 14.85 -10.20 5.18
CA GLN A 461 15.12 -9.52 6.46
C GLN A 461 15.74 -10.44 7.53
N GLU A 462 15.24 -11.67 7.68
CA GLU A 462 15.72 -12.61 8.69
C GLU A 462 17.19 -12.98 8.48
N GLN A 463 17.54 -13.39 7.26
CA GLN A 463 18.92 -13.71 6.90
C GLN A 463 19.81 -12.46 6.94
N MET A 464 19.33 -11.29 6.52
CA MET A 464 20.10 -10.04 6.63
C MET A 464 20.41 -9.68 8.09
N ASN A 465 19.42 -9.84 8.98
CA ASN A 465 19.60 -9.64 10.42
C ASN A 465 20.62 -10.62 10.99
N TRP A 466 20.57 -11.90 10.58
CA TRP A 466 21.54 -12.90 11.02
C TRP A 466 22.95 -12.58 10.50
N LEU A 467 23.08 -12.23 9.22
CA LEU A 467 24.36 -11.87 8.62
C LEU A 467 25.02 -10.73 9.39
N TYR A 468 24.29 -9.67 9.71
CA TYR A 468 24.79 -8.54 10.50
C TYR A 468 25.06 -8.88 11.97
N ASN A 469 24.05 -9.38 12.69
CA ASN A 469 24.10 -9.52 14.16
C ASN A 469 24.91 -10.73 14.62
N VAL A 470 25.15 -11.71 13.75
CA VAL A 470 25.77 -12.99 14.10
C VAL A 470 27.02 -13.23 13.26
N ALA A 471 26.90 -13.35 11.95
CA ALA A 471 28.03 -13.79 11.11
C ALA A 471 29.13 -12.72 10.95
N LEU A 472 28.74 -11.44 10.88
CA LEU A 472 29.67 -10.30 10.78
C LEU A 472 29.97 -9.65 12.14
N ALA A 473 29.31 -10.12 13.20
CA ALA A 473 29.49 -9.59 14.54
C ALA A 473 30.73 -10.19 15.24
N ASN A 474 31.44 -9.33 15.96
CA ASN A 474 32.61 -9.63 16.77
C ASN A 474 33.70 -10.44 16.04
N VAL A 475 33.84 -10.25 14.72
CA VAL A 475 34.94 -10.85 13.96
C VAL A 475 36.26 -10.31 14.55
N PRO A 476 37.28 -11.13 14.85
CA PRO A 476 38.58 -10.63 15.29
C PRO A 476 39.25 -9.75 14.22
N ALA A 477 40.00 -8.71 14.63
CA ALA A 477 40.60 -7.77 13.68
C ALA A 477 41.69 -8.40 12.79
N ASP A 478 42.30 -9.49 13.25
CA ASP A 478 43.29 -10.27 12.51
C ASP A 478 42.67 -11.33 11.59
N TYR A 479 41.34 -11.48 11.57
CA TYR A 479 40.65 -12.41 10.69
C TYR A 479 40.37 -11.83 9.31
N HIS A 480 40.33 -12.70 8.32
CA HIS A 480 39.98 -12.43 6.93
C HIS A 480 38.68 -13.15 6.59
N VAL A 481 37.72 -12.41 6.04
CA VAL A 481 36.36 -12.90 5.81
C VAL A 481 36.15 -13.18 4.34
N VAL A 482 35.78 -14.42 4.01
CA VAL A 482 35.30 -14.83 2.69
C VAL A 482 33.78 -14.92 2.76
N VAL A 483 33.09 -14.29 1.82
CA VAL A 483 31.62 -14.40 1.71
C VAL A 483 31.29 -15.04 0.38
N MET A 484 30.33 -15.96 0.38
CA MET A 484 29.91 -16.71 -0.78
C MET A 484 28.39 -16.79 -0.85
N GLY A 485 27.85 -16.76 -2.06
CA GLY A 485 26.46 -17.15 -2.33
C GLY A 485 26.32 -17.46 -3.80
N HIS A 486 25.15 -17.93 -4.23
CA HIS A 486 25.00 -18.42 -5.59
C HIS A 486 24.96 -17.27 -6.61
N THR A 487 24.18 -16.22 -6.35
CA THR A 487 23.93 -15.13 -7.30
C THR A 487 24.86 -13.91 -7.09
N PRO A 488 25.40 -13.28 -8.14
CA PRO A 488 26.20 -12.06 -8.01
C PRO A 488 25.46 -10.93 -7.31
N LEU A 489 26.10 -10.27 -6.34
CA LEU A 489 25.45 -9.21 -5.55
C LEU A 489 25.19 -7.92 -6.34
N ASN A 490 25.90 -7.71 -7.46
CA ASN A 490 25.70 -6.60 -8.38
C ASN A 490 24.68 -6.94 -9.48
N ALA A 491 23.98 -8.07 -9.41
CA ALA A 491 22.89 -8.34 -10.33
C ALA A 491 21.86 -7.19 -10.29
N ASN A 492 21.43 -6.73 -11.45
CA ASN A 492 20.58 -5.55 -11.62
C ASN A 492 21.16 -4.18 -11.20
N ALA A 493 22.42 -4.10 -10.77
CA ALA A 493 23.10 -2.82 -10.55
C ALA A 493 23.65 -2.24 -11.87
N ASN A 494 23.82 -0.91 -11.93
CA ASN A 494 24.44 -0.29 -13.11
C ASN A 494 25.87 -0.81 -13.32
N GLY A 495 26.12 -1.40 -14.49
CA GLY A 495 27.41 -2.05 -14.81
C GLY A 495 27.58 -3.44 -14.20
N GLY A 496 26.53 -3.99 -13.58
CA GLY A 496 26.46 -5.37 -13.13
C GLY A 496 25.79 -6.29 -14.15
N TRP A 497 25.64 -7.57 -13.76
CA TRP A 497 25.01 -8.56 -14.62
C TRP A 497 23.47 -8.42 -14.61
N HIS A 498 22.86 -8.71 -15.76
CA HIS A 498 21.41 -8.67 -15.93
C HIS A 498 20.98 -9.91 -16.71
N ASP A 499 19.92 -10.56 -16.25
CA ASP A 499 19.35 -11.66 -17.00
C ASP A 499 18.55 -11.18 -18.22
N GLY A 500 18.49 -12.03 -19.24
CA GLY A 500 17.67 -11.74 -20.40
C GLY A 500 16.18 -11.91 -20.06
N ILE A 501 15.32 -10.96 -20.46
CA ILE A 501 13.87 -11.17 -20.39
C ILE A 501 13.52 -12.32 -21.34
N LYS A 502 13.25 -13.51 -20.80
CA LYS A 502 12.73 -14.65 -21.57
C LYS A 502 11.23 -14.73 -21.38
N ASN A 503 10.48 -14.73 -22.48
CA ASN A 503 9.03 -14.97 -22.48
C ASN A 503 8.20 -14.00 -21.60
N ASN A 504 8.64 -12.74 -21.46
CA ASN A 504 8.04 -11.75 -20.56
C ASN A 504 8.07 -12.09 -19.05
N ASP A 505 8.75 -13.17 -18.63
CA ASP A 505 9.04 -13.39 -17.21
C ASP A 505 10.20 -12.46 -16.80
N THR A 506 9.96 -11.60 -15.83
CA THR A 506 11.01 -10.76 -15.24
C THR A 506 11.64 -11.56 -14.12
N ILE A 507 12.87 -12.05 -14.33
CA ILE A 507 13.66 -12.63 -13.24
C ILE A 507 13.95 -11.51 -12.24
N GLY A 508 13.54 -11.73 -11.00
CA GLY A 508 13.59 -10.74 -9.93
C GLY A 508 14.88 -10.88 -9.12
N TYR A 509 15.67 -9.80 -9.08
CA TYR A 509 16.83 -9.69 -8.20
C TYR A 509 16.53 -8.63 -7.14
N HIS A 510 16.41 -9.07 -5.89
CA HIS A 510 15.94 -8.25 -4.77
C HIS A 510 16.96 -8.22 -3.64
N ASN A 511 17.17 -7.05 -3.03
CA ASN A 511 18.05 -6.84 -1.87
C ASN A 511 19.54 -7.24 -2.04
N LEU A 512 19.99 -7.72 -3.20
CA LEU A 512 21.36 -8.21 -3.41
C LEU A 512 22.41 -7.09 -3.27
N THR A 513 22.15 -5.90 -3.82
CA THR A 513 23.03 -4.74 -3.64
C THR A 513 23.06 -4.26 -2.19
N LEU A 514 21.97 -4.42 -1.44
CA LEU A 514 21.93 -4.10 0.00
C LEU A 514 22.84 -5.06 0.80
N VAL A 515 22.99 -6.31 0.38
CA VAL A 515 23.99 -7.22 0.95
C VAL A 515 25.40 -6.70 0.65
N ALA A 516 25.67 -6.27 -0.59
CA ALA A 516 26.98 -5.71 -0.95
C ALA A 516 27.30 -4.44 -0.14
N ASP A 517 26.31 -3.57 0.08
CA ASP A 517 26.44 -2.36 0.91
C ASP A 517 26.72 -2.71 2.38
N LEU A 518 26.07 -3.74 2.94
CA LEU A 518 26.38 -4.25 4.29
C LEU A 518 27.83 -4.73 4.39
N LEU A 519 28.29 -5.48 3.39
CA LEU A 519 29.66 -6.01 3.34
C LEU A 519 30.70 -4.89 3.19
N CYS A 520 30.39 -3.84 2.41
CA CYS A 520 31.25 -2.65 2.32
C CYS A 520 31.33 -1.93 3.66
N ALA A 521 30.21 -1.73 4.36
CA ALA A 521 30.23 -1.11 5.69
C ALA A 521 31.01 -1.94 6.73
N PHE A 522 30.91 -3.27 6.65
CA PHE A 522 31.72 -4.19 7.47
C PHE A 522 33.22 -4.03 7.22
N ARG A 523 33.63 -4.01 5.94
CA ARG A 523 35.03 -3.78 5.53
C ARG A 523 35.53 -2.45 6.09
N ASP A 524 34.74 -1.39 5.91
CA ASP A 524 35.13 -0.01 6.22
C ASP A 524 34.95 0.35 7.71
N GLY A 525 34.33 -0.52 8.50
CA GLY A 525 34.03 -0.23 9.91
C GLY A 525 33.07 0.95 10.07
N SER A 526 32.16 1.13 9.11
CA SER A 526 31.25 2.29 9.03
C SER A 526 29.82 1.94 9.43
N LYS A 527 28.94 2.94 9.40
CA LYS A 527 27.49 2.75 9.47
C LYS A 527 26.90 2.66 8.07
N VAL A 528 25.78 1.95 7.94
CA VAL A 528 24.96 1.93 6.73
C VAL A 528 23.49 1.70 7.09
N GLU A 529 22.60 2.40 6.41
CA GLU A 529 21.16 2.17 6.46
C GLU A 529 20.75 1.40 5.20
N LEU A 530 20.14 0.23 5.39
CA LEU A 530 19.75 -0.67 4.33
C LEU A 530 18.23 -0.75 4.30
N ASN A 531 17.61 -0.24 3.24
CA ASN A 531 16.16 -0.13 3.13
C ASN A 531 15.68 -0.60 1.75
N SER A 532 14.73 -1.54 1.75
CA SER A 532 13.95 -1.93 0.58
C SER A 532 12.48 -1.70 0.85
N THR A 533 11.85 -0.89 0.00
CA THR A 533 10.41 -0.61 0.05
C THR A 533 9.60 -1.55 -0.84
N GLU A 534 10.23 -2.59 -1.41
CA GLU A 534 9.54 -3.56 -2.24
C GLU A 534 8.55 -4.36 -1.40
N ALA A 535 7.26 -4.30 -1.75
CA ALA A 535 6.20 -4.89 -0.93
C ALA A 535 6.36 -6.40 -0.66
N ASN A 536 6.99 -7.13 -1.60
CA ASN A 536 7.20 -8.57 -1.49
C ASN A 536 8.53 -8.94 -0.80
N PHE A 537 9.50 -8.02 -0.78
CA PHE A 537 10.83 -8.24 -0.21
C PHE A 537 11.28 -7.07 0.68
N PRO A 538 10.43 -6.64 1.65
CA PRO A 538 10.76 -5.49 2.47
C PRO A 538 12.01 -5.79 3.30
N LEU A 539 12.85 -4.77 3.45
CA LEU A 539 14.06 -4.84 4.26
C LEU A 539 14.28 -3.50 4.95
N ASN A 540 14.59 -3.52 6.23
CA ASN A 540 15.00 -2.35 7.00
C ASN A 540 16.03 -2.80 8.05
N LEU A 541 17.25 -2.30 7.95
CA LEU A 541 18.34 -2.57 8.88
C LEU A 541 19.28 -1.36 8.98
N GLU A 542 19.53 -0.89 10.19
CA GLU A 542 20.65 0.02 10.48
C GLU A 542 21.82 -0.81 11.02
N ALA A 543 22.91 -0.88 10.26
CA ALA A 543 24.13 -1.57 10.64
C ALA A 543 25.20 -0.57 11.10
N ASP A 544 25.85 -0.84 12.24
CA ASP A 544 26.87 0.01 12.84
C ASP A 544 28.11 -0.80 13.23
N PHE A 545 29.12 -0.79 12.36
CA PHE A 545 30.40 -1.45 12.61
C PHE A 545 31.43 -0.54 13.28
N THR A 546 31.09 0.70 13.68
CA THR A 546 32.08 1.67 14.19
C THR A 546 32.80 1.20 15.46
N LYS A 547 32.10 0.45 16.32
CA LYS A 547 32.71 -0.16 17.51
C LYS A 547 33.59 -1.35 17.18
N GLN A 548 33.20 -2.14 16.17
CA GLN A 548 33.99 -3.27 15.69
C GLN A 548 35.27 -2.77 15.00
N GLY A 549 35.17 -1.66 14.26
CA GLY A 549 36.21 -1.13 13.38
C GLY A 549 36.31 -1.90 12.07
N THR A 550 37.23 -1.48 11.21
CA THR A 550 37.49 -2.08 9.89
C THR A 550 37.79 -3.57 9.98
N ARG A 551 37.37 -4.35 8.97
CA ARG A 551 37.66 -5.78 8.86
C ARG A 551 38.17 -6.16 7.49
N ASN A 552 38.95 -7.25 7.46
CA ASN A 552 39.56 -7.73 6.24
C ASN A 552 38.53 -8.56 5.48
N LEU A 553 37.95 -7.99 4.42
CA LEU A 553 36.99 -8.69 3.56
C LEU A 553 37.69 -9.11 2.28
N VAL A 554 37.82 -10.43 2.06
CA VAL A 554 38.53 -11.03 0.93
C VAL A 554 37.80 -10.75 -0.39
N GLY A 555 36.47 -10.83 -0.37
CA GLY A 555 35.61 -10.68 -1.54
C GLY A 555 34.31 -11.46 -1.38
N TYR A 556 33.44 -11.30 -2.37
CA TYR A 556 32.23 -12.09 -2.55
C TYR A 556 32.43 -13.08 -3.71
N PHE A 557 32.20 -14.37 -3.47
CA PHE A 557 32.39 -15.43 -4.45
C PHE A 557 31.04 -16.03 -4.87
N CYS A 558 30.82 -16.23 -6.18
CA CYS A 558 29.53 -16.69 -6.69
C CYS A 558 29.61 -17.47 -8.02
N GLY A 559 28.45 -17.93 -8.50
CA GLY A 559 28.23 -18.65 -9.76
C GLY A 559 27.06 -18.04 -10.53
N HIS A 560 26.05 -18.85 -10.90
CA HIS A 560 24.77 -18.47 -11.52
C HIS A 560 24.84 -18.01 -12.97
N THR A 561 25.74 -17.09 -13.31
CA THR A 561 25.81 -16.49 -14.65
C THR A 561 26.54 -17.37 -15.66
N HIS A 562 27.16 -18.45 -15.18
CA HIS A 562 28.08 -19.33 -15.90
C HIS A 562 29.31 -18.62 -16.46
N GLN A 563 29.61 -17.41 -15.97
CA GLN A 563 30.77 -16.63 -16.37
C GLN A 563 31.97 -16.91 -15.48
N ASP A 564 33.14 -16.53 -15.97
CA ASP A 564 34.40 -16.62 -15.25
C ASP A 564 35.01 -15.23 -15.13
N GLU A 565 34.33 -14.35 -14.40
CA GLU A 565 34.61 -12.92 -14.36
C GLU A 565 34.92 -12.39 -12.94
N ILE A 566 35.65 -11.28 -12.86
CA ILE A 566 35.81 -10.51 -11.63
C ILE A 566 35.26 -9.11 -11.92
N THR A 567 34.18 -8.77 -11.23
CA THR A 567 33.59 -7.43 -11.26
C THR A 567 33.79 -6.75 -9.91
N THR A 568 33.44 -5.46 -9.83
CA THR A 568 33.55 -4.69 -8.59
C THR A 568 32.30 -3.86 -8.34
N TYR A 569 31.90 -3.76 -7.07
CA TYR A 569 30.82 -2.90 -6.60
C TYR A 569 31.28 -2.17 -5.33
N ASN A 570 31.36 -0.83 -5.34
CA ASN A 570 31.84 -0.03 -4.20
C ASN A 570 33.18 -0.53 -3.58
N GLY A 571 34.09 -0.98 -4.46
CA GLY A 571 35.39 -1.54 -4.08
C GLY A 571 35.34 -2.96 -3.50
N LEU A 572 34.15 -3.58 -3.36
CA LEU A 572 34.01 -5.01 -3.12
C LEU A 572 34.24 -5.75 -4.42
N SER A 573 35.16 -6.71 -4.42
CA SER A 573 35.32 -7.64 -5.53
C SER A 573 34.24 -8.71 -5.50
N ILE A 574 33.58 -8.89 -6.63
CA ILE A 574 32.62 -9.96 -6.90
C ILE A 574 33.31 -10.92 -7.88
N VAL A 575 33.56 -12.13 -7.41
CA VAL A 575 34.37 -13.15 -8.09
C VAL A 575 33.44 -14.27 -8.53
N GLU A 576 33.11 -14.26 -9.81
CA GLU A 576 32.32 -15.30 -10.46
C GLU A 576 33.26 -16.42 -10.91
N VAL A 577 32.92 -17.64 -10.55
CA VAL A 577 33.61 -18.86 -10.97
C VAL A 577 32.72 -19.60 -11.96
N ALA A 578 33.31 -20.04 -13.08
CA ALA A 578 32.59 -20.69 -14.17
C ALA A 578 31.72 -21.88 -13.71
N CYS A 579 30.72 -22.20 -14.54
CA CYS A 579 29.88 -23.38 -14.34
C CYS A 579 30.63 -24.69 -14.58
N SER A 580 30.36 -25.70 -13.76
CA SER A 580 30.88 -27.05 -13.97
C SER A 580 30.16 -27.80 -15.08
N VAL A 581 28.86 -27.56 -15.26
CA VAL A 581 28.08 -28.23 -16.32
C VAL A 581 28.64 -27.91 -17.71
N PHE A 582 28.78 -28.95 -18.52
CA PHE A 582 29.13 -28.81 -19.92
C PHE A 582 27.87 -28.56 -20.76
N TYR A 583 27.88 -27.54 -21.62
CA TYR A 583 26.95 -27.46 -22.73
C TYR A 583 27.71 -27.39 -24.05
N ASN A 584 27.32 -28.23 -25.01
CA ASN A 584 28.02 -28.43 -26.29
C ASN A 584 28.10 -27.16 -27.18
N ASN A 585 27.38 -26.10 -26.82
CA ASN A 585 27.38 -24.81 -27.50
C ASN A 585 28.31 -23.74 -26.88
N PHE A 586 28.99 -24.02 -25.75
CA PHE A 586 30.00 -23.08 -25.22
C PHE A 586 31.25 -23.12 -26.09
N LYS A 587 31.62 -21.96 -26.64
CA LYS A 587 32.89 -21.80 -27.34
C LYS A 587 34.03 -22.19 -26.38
N SER A 588 34.91 -23.07 -26.82
CA SER A 588 36.13 -23.50 -26.11
C SER A 588 35.96 -24.50 -24.96
N ARG A 589 34.83 -25.22 -24.86
CA ARG A 589 34.71 -26.44 -24.04
C ARG A 589 34.61 -27.66 -24.94
N PHE A 590 35.32 -28.74 -24.59
CA PHE A 590 35.35 -29.97 -25.39
C PHE A 590 35.15 -31.21 -24.51
N VAL A 591 34.19 -32.05 -24.88
CA VAL A 591 33.93 -33.35 -24.23
C VAL A 591 35.19 -34.21 -24.22
N ASP A 592 35.37 -34.99 -23.16
CA ASP A 592 36.51 -35.90 -22.95
C ASP A 592 37.87 -35.18 -22.94
N THR A 593 37.86 -33.90 -22.53
CA THR A 593 39.04 -33.10 -22.22
C THR A 593 38.85 -32.41 -20.87
N PRO A 594 39.92 -31.92 -20.20
CA PRO A 594 39.77 -31.14 -18.97
C PRO A 594 38.82 -29.94 -19.08
N SER A 595 38.69 -29.34 -20.28
CA SER A 595 37.83 -28.17 -20.51
C SER A 595 36.33 -28.47 -20.47
N GLU A 596 35.92 -29.74 -20.37
CA GLU A 596 34.50 -30.09 -20.17
C GLU A 596 33.99 -29.66 -18.79
N ASP A 597 34.87 -29.60 -17.79
CA ASP A 597 34.58 -29.17 -16.42
C ASP A 597 35.15 -27.77 -16.18
N GLY A 598 34.71 -27.11 -15.11
CA GLY A 598 35.04 -25.73 -14.79
C GLY A 598 34.70 -25.42 -13.35
N PHE A 599 35.73 -25.12 -12.56
CA PHE A 599 35.62 -24.69 -11.17
C PHE A 599 36.96 -24.09 -10.74
N ALA A 600 37.08 -23.66 -9.48
CA ALA A 600 38.31 -23.05 -9.00
C ALA A 600 38.74 -23.54 -7.61
N ILE A 601 40.06 -23.57 -7.42
CA ILE A 601 40.69 -23.74 -6.11
C ILE A 601 41.21 -22.37 -5.71
N VAL A 602 40.69 -21.81 -4.62
CA VAL A 602 40.99 -20.45 -4.18
C VAL A 602 41.86 -20.49 -2.93
N GLN A 603 43.02 -19.83 -2.98
CA GLN A 603 43.90 -19.66 -1.83
C GLN A 603 43.85 -18.21 -1.31
N VAL A 604 43.64 -18.05 -0.01
CA VAL A 604 43.67 -16.75 0.65
C VAL A 604 45.03 -16.54 1.29
N ASP A 605 45.82 -15.65 0.70
CA ASP A 605 47.06 -15.13 1.25
C ASP A 605 46.73 -13.94 2.16
N THR A 606 46.66 -14.21 3.46
CA THR A 606 46.35 -13.21 4.49
C THR A 606 47.50 -12.23 4.70
N VAL A 607 48.74 -12.63 4.40
CA VAL A 607 49.95 -11.79 4.55
C VAL A 607 50.01 -10.75 3.44
N ASN A 608 49.85 -11.18 2.19
CA ASN A 608 49.91 -10.29 1.03
C ASN A 608 48.56 -9.70 0.64
N ARG A 609 47.48 -10.02 1.38
CA ARG A 609 46.14 -9.49 1.15
C ARG A 609 45.63 -9.79 -0.25
N LYS A 610 45.78 -11.06 -0.64
CA LYS A 610 45.49 -11.53 -1.99
C LYS A 610 44.73 -12.85 -1.99
N ALA A 611 43.71 -12.95 -2.83
CA ALA A 611 43.08 -14.21 -3.19
C ALA A 611 43.64 -14.69 -4.53
N HIS A 612 44.18 -15.89 -4.56
CA HIS A 612 44.65 -16.58 -5.75
C HIS A 612 43.58 -17.56 -6.21
N ILE A 613 42.99 -17.33 -7.38
CA ILE A 613 41.97 -18.20 -7.97
C ILE A 613 42.71 -19.09 -8.98
N HIS A 614 42.86 -20.37 -8.68
CA HIS A 614 43.46 -21.35 -9.58
C HIS A 614 42.34 -22.06 -10.34
N GLY A 615 42.17 -21.71 -11.62
CA GLY A 615 41.13 -22.27 -12.46
C GLY A 615 41.43 -23.73 -12.84
N PHE A 616 40.40 -24.56 -12.85
CA PHE A 616 40.43 -25.93 -13.34
C PHE A 616 39.70 -26.03 -14.68
N GLY A 617 40.31 -26.67 -15.67
CA GLY A 617 39.65 -26.98 -16.93
C GLY A 617 39.32 -25.72 -17.73
N TYR A 618 38.03 -25.42 -17.87
CA TYR A 618 37.55 -24.22 -18.56
C TYR A 618 37.82 -22.91 -17.80
N SER A 619 37.90 -22.98 -16.46
CA SER A 619 38.09 -21.80 -15.63
C SER A 619 39.53 -21.28 -15.71
N GLN A 620 39.67 -19.97 -15.70
CA GLN A 620 40.92 -19.23 -15.79
C GLN A 620 41.50 -18.94 -14.41
N SER A 621 42.83 -19.05 -14.31
CA SER A 621 43.55 -18.59 -13.12
C SER A 621 43.61 -17.06 -13.07
N ARG A 622 43.20 -16.50 -11.93
CA ARG A 622 43.02 -15.05 -11.71
C ARG A 622 43.47 -14.69 -10.30
N SER A 623 43.49 -13.41 -9.96
CA SER A 623 43.74 -12.99 -8.58
C SER A 623 43.12 -11.66 -8.23
N VAL A 624 42.75 -11.50 -6.96
CA VAL A 624 42.15 -10.27 -6.42
C VAL A 624 42.94 -9.82 -5.20
N SER A 625 43.20 -8.51 -5.09
CA SER A 625 43.78 -7.90 -3.87
C SER A 625 42.67 -7.20 -3.08
N TYR A 626 42.76 -7.21 -1.74
CA TYR A 626 41.65 -6.76 -0.88
C TYR A 626 42.08 -6.12 0.44
#